data_AF-A0AAV5AVI4-F1
#
_entry.id   AF-A0AAV5AVI4-F1
#
_cell.length_a   1.000
_cell.length_b   1.000
_cell.length_c   1.000
_cell.angle_alpha   90.00
_cell.angle_beta   90.00
_cell.angle_gamma   90.00
#
_symmetry.space_group_name_H-M   'P 1'
#
loop_
_entity.id
_entity.type
_entity.pdbx_description
1 polymer ?
#
loop_
_entity_poly.entity_id
_entity_poly.type
_entity_poly.pdbx_seq_one_letter_code
_entity_poly.pdbx_strand_id
1 'polypeptide(L)'
;MNDTLKILEQIDKEMSKMLGKSKNKMTDEQFRVFVSEKWQEMDSKKYQIHDAYILIGRMMNEAIWANDPKDLVKWMKEDQKHQSSQKNTIDVVYNYYTGHFIDCKAFAEGLAFFQNEEKSQPEAKSFVELFQNILDNPEVMATYLQDEDNFDDFEVKTIALEEWQDFFGEEEAEIGYEILTKIGDITERETKKHKNGLDFLKNNQMQVLEAILGELLKQYPEMQSRYNYSEADKAEFMPDIINIKGFAELLSPTAIYIFSEYQEDMPYIGISFHCMWEQEHGLGVLICKDRVVLISSADVANDICSVKDDIKAQKKK
;
A
#
# COMPACT_ATOMS: atom_id res chain seq x y z
N MET A 1 16.57 22.33 -7.38
CA MET A 1 15.35 21.66 -6.91
C MET A 1 14.30 22.74 -6.67
N ASN A 2 13.17 22.70 -7.40
CA ASN A 2 12.08 23.68 -7.28
C ASN A 2 11.54 23.69 -5.85
N ASP A 3 11.07 24.82 -5.33
CA ASP A 3 10.53 24.88 -3.96
C ASP A 3 9.35 23.93 -3.78
N THR A 4 8.51 23.75 -4.81
CA THR A 4 7.44 22.73 -4.84
C THR A 4 7.94 21.30 -4.66
N LEU A 5 9.07 20.92 -5.30
CA LEU A 5 9.61 19.56 -5.17
C LEU A 5 10.15 19.31 -3.76
N LYS A 6 10.82 20.31 -3.15
CA LYS A 6 11.28 20.20 -1.77
C LYS A 6 10.13 20.06 -0.78
N ILE A 7 9.02 20.76 -1.01
CA ILE A 7 7.83 20.65 -0.16
C ILE A 7 7.20 19.27 -0.33
N LEU A 8 7.11 18.74 -1.56
CA LEU A 8 6.62 17.37 -1.80
C LEU A 8 7.51 16.33 -1.12
N GLU A 9 8.83 16.44 -1.22
CA GLU A 9 9.79 15.59 -0.51
C GLU A 9 9.60 15.68 1.02
N GLN A 10 9.32 16.87 1.55
CA GLN A 10 9.02 17.05 2.97
C GLN A 10 7.71 16.37 3.37
N ILE A 11 6.67 16.48 2.54
CA ILE A 11 5.38 15.82 2.79
C ILE A 11 5.53 14.31 2.76
N ASP A 12 6.23 13.80 1.75
CA ASP A 12 6.52 12.37 1.61
C ASP A 12 7.25 11.85 2.85
N LYS A 13 8.29 12.55 3.31
CA LYS A 13 9.00 12.24 4.56
C LYS A 13 8.08 12.15 5.78
N GLU A 14 7.16 13.09 5.96
CA GLU A 14 6.23 13.07 7.10
C GLU A 14 5.13 12.00 6.93
N MET A 15 4.67 11.77 5.70
CA MET A 15 3.78 10.65 5.38
C MET A 15 4.45 9.33 5.74
N SER A 16 5.75 9.21 5.49
CA SER A 16 6.50 8.02 5.82
C SER A 16 6.57 7.73 7.30
N LYS A 17 6.69 8.76 8.12
CA LYS A 17 6.65 8.59 9.57
C LYS A 17 5.29 8.13 10.05
N MET A 18 4.22 8.63 9.43
CA MET A 18 2.84 8.33 9.80
C MET A 18 2.45 6.89 9.44
N LEU A 19 2.79 6.41 8.24
CA LEU A 19 2.53 5.04 7.79
C LEU A 19 3.43 4.01 8.49
N GLY A 20 4.59 4.47 8.94
CA GLY A 20 5.58 3.66 9.59
C GLY A 20 5.45 3.60 11.12
N LYS A 21 6.47 2.99 11.75
CA LYS A 21 6.60 2.86 13.21
C LYS A 21 7.42 4.00 13.84
N SER A 22 7.46 5.18 13.21
CA SER A 22 8.20 6.32 13.76
C SER A 22 7.62 6.78 15.10
N LYS A 23 8.49 7.01 16.08
CA LYS A 23 8.10 7.54 17.40
C LYS A 23 7.64 9.00 17.36
N ASN A 24 7.95 9.72 16.27
CA ASN A 24 7.58 11.12 16.07
C ASN A 24 6.46 11.28 15.04
N LYS A 25 5.58 10.27 14.90
CA LYS A 25 4.48 10.32 13.94
C LYS A 25 3.44 11.39 14.31
N MET A 26 2.98 12.12 13.30
CA MET A 26 1.81 12.96 13.43
C MET A 26 0.56 12.09 13.58
N THR A 27 -0.45 12.58 14.30
CA THR A 27 -1.82 12.03 14.17
C THR A 27 -2.39 12.35 12.79
N ASP A 28 -3.38 11.60 12.31
CA ASP A 28 -4.04 11.85 11.02
C ASP A 28 -4.53 13.31 10.88
N GLU A 29 -5.11 13.87 11.95
CA GLU A 29 -5.55 15.28 11.97
C GLU A 29 -4.38 16.26 11.78
N GLN A 30 -3.29 16.06 12.52
CA GLN A 30 -2.06 16.86 12.38
C GLN A 30 -1.46 16.75 10.98
N PHE A 31 -1.44 15.55 10.40
CA PHE A 31 -0.94 15.32 9.05
C PHE A 31 -1.82 16.05 8.02
N ARG A 32 -3.15 15.97 8.12
CA ARG A 32 -4.06 16.69 7.22
C ARG A 32 -3.85 18.20 7.26
N VAL A 33 -3.65 18.76 8.45
CA VAL A 33 -3.34 20.18 8.63
C VAL A 33 -2.00 20.52 8.00
N PHE A 34 -0.95 19.75 8.30
CA PHE A 34 0.38 19.93 7.76
C PHE A 34 0.40 19.91 6.22
N VAL A 35 -0.21 18.90 5.60
CA VAL A 35 -0.31 18.80 4.13
C VAL A 35 -1.09 19.97 3.56
N SER A 36 -2.20 20.35 4.19
CA SER A 36 -3.01 21.49 3.73
C SER A 36 -2.23 22.81 3.73
N GLU A 37 -1.44 23.08 4.77
CA GLU A 37 -0.58 24.27 4.85
C GLU A 37 0.51 24.23 3.78
N LYS A 38 1.23 23.11 3.68
CA LYS A 38 2.29 22.92 2.69
C LYS A 38 1.79 22.99 1.25
N TRP A 39 0.59 22.47 0.98
CA TRP A 39 -0.02 22.57 -0.33
C TRP A 39 -0.23 24.02 -0.78
N GLN A 40 -0.54 24.94 0.14
CA GLN A 40 -0.72 26.37 -0.18
C GLN A 40 0.61 27.07 -0.48
N GLU A 41 1.72 26.60 0.10
CA GLU A 41 3.06 27.15 -0.16
C GLU A 41 3.58 26.80 -1.57
N MET A 42 3.09 25.71 -2.17
CA MET A 42 3.52 25.24 -3.48
C MET A 42 3.00 26.11 -4.64
N ASP A 43 3.85 26.32 -5.64
CA ASP A 43 3.46 26.98 -6.89
C ASP A 43 2.54 26.11 -7.77
N SER A 44 2.00 26.71 -8.84
CA SER A 44 1.07 26.01 -9.74
C SER A 44 1.70 24.84 -10.51
N LYS A 45 3.04 24.66 -10.48
CA LYS A 45 3.68 23.52 -11.15
C LYS A 45 3.34 22.20 -10.47
N LYS A 46 2.87 22.21 -9.21
CA LYS A 46 2.38 21.01 -8.52
C LYS A 46 1.35 20.24 -9.36
N TYR A 47 0.53 20.93 -10.14
CA TYR A 47 -0.47 20.31 -11.02
C TYR A 47 0.11 19.56 -12.25
N GLN A 48 1.44 19.55 -12.39
CA GLN A 48 2.16 18.84 -13.44
C GLN A 48 3.08 17.75 -12.88
N ILE A 49 3.16 17.59 -11.55
CA ILE A 49 4.06 16.65 -10.89
C ILE A 49 3.25 15.43 -10.45
N HIS A 50 3.68 14.23 -10.84
CA HIS A 50 2.92 13.00 -10.56
C HIS A 50 2.70 12.76 -9.06
N ASP A 51 3.70 13.01 -8.23
CA ASP A 51 3.61 12.80 -6.77
C ASP A 51 2.54 13.70 -6.13
N ALA A 52 2.35 14.90 -6.67
CA ALA A 52 1.29 15.80 -6.20
C ALA A 52 -0.11 15.25 -6.52
N TYR A 53 -0.28 14.53 -7.65
CA TYR A 53 -1.53 13.83 -7.97
C TYR A 53 -1.80 12.68 -7.01
N ILE A 54 -0.79 11.88 -6.68
CA ILE A 54 -0.89 10.81 -5.69
C ILE A 54 -1.28 11.40 -4.32
N LEU A 55 -0.63 12.50 -3.93
CA LEU A 55 -0.93 13.19 -2.68
C LEU A 55 -2.38 13.70 -2.61
N ILE A 56 -2.92 14.25 -3.71
CA ILE A 56 -4.34 14.67 -3.75
C ILE A 56 -5.26 13.47 -3.49
N GLY A 57 -5.04 12.34 -4.17
CA GLY A 57 -5.81 11.12 -3.95
C GLY A 57 -5.72 10.61 -2.50
N ARG A 58 -4.51 10.62 -1.92
CA ARG A 58 -4.33 10.29 -0.49
C ARG A 58 -5.15 11.20 0.41
N MET A 59 -5.14 12.50 0.16
CA MET A 59 -5.87 13.48 0.97
C MET A 59 -7.39 13.36 0.84
N MET A 60 -7.92 12.88 -0.29
CA MET A 60 -9.33 12.51 -0.40
C MET A 60 -9.68 11.35 0.54
N ASN A 61 -8.84 10.31 0.59
CA ASN A 61 -9.04 9.18 1.51
C ASN A 61 -8.97 9.60 2.98
N GLU A 62 -8.02 10.46 3.34
CA GLU A 62 -7.93 11.03 4.69
C GLU A 62 -9.21 11.79 5.09
N ALA A 63 -9.82 12.52 4.14
CA ALA A 63 -11.09 13.20 4.38
C ALA A 63 -12.26 12.22 4.54
N ILE A 64 -12.29 11.13 3.77
CA ILE A 64 -13.27 10.04 3.92
C ILE A 64 -13.16 9.41 5.31
N TRP A 65 -11.96 9.01 5.75
CA TRP A 65 -11.74 8.40 7.05
C TRP A 65 -12.08 9.35 8.21
N ALA A 66 -11.86 10.65 8.02
CA ALA A 66 -12.26 11.68 8.98
C ALA A 66 -13.77 11.99 8.94
N ASN A 67 -14.51 11.47 7.96
CA ASN A 67 -15.89 11.84 7.66
C ASN A 67 -16.05 13.37 7.50
N ASP A 68 -15.11 14.00 6.77
CA ASP A 68 -15.08 15.44 6.48
C ASP A 68 -15.40 15.72 5.00
N PRO A 69 -16.69 15.92 4.66
CA PRO A 69 -17.10 16.13 3.28
C PRO A 69 -16.61 17.46 2.70
N LYS A 70 -16.28 18.45 3.54
CA LYS A 70 -15.79 19.75 3.07
C LYS A 70 -14.34 19.65 2.61
N ASP A 71 -13.51 18.93 3.37
CA ASP A 71 -12.12 18.71 2.97
C ASP A 71 -12.05 17.78 1.74
N LEU A 72 -12.95 16.79 1.64
CA LEU A 72 -13.08 15.95 0.44
C LEU A 72 -13.33 16.79 -0.82
N VAL A 73 -14.35 17.66 -0.80
CA VAL A 73 -14.67 18.55 -1.93
C VAL A 73 -13.51 19.49 -2.27
N LYS A 74 -12.77 19.96 -1.26
CA LYS A 74 -11.59 20.81 -1.46
C LYS A 74 -10.52 20.06 -2.26
N TRP A 75 -10.20 18.81 -1.89
CA TRP A 75 -9.19 18.02 -2.60
C TRP A 75 -9.66 17.59 -4.01
N MET A 76 -10.94 17.31 -4.22
CA MET A 76 -11.49 17.10 -5.56
C MET A 76 -11.28 18.30 -6.49
N LYS A 77 -11.47 19.52 -5.98
CA LYS A 77 -11.19 20.75 -6.76
C LYS A 77 -9.70 20.94 -7.06
N GLU A 78 -8.82 20.42 -6.22
CA GLU A 78 -7.38 20.40 -6.51
C GLU A 78 -7.05 19.37 -7.59
N ASP A 79 -7.71 18.20 -7.57
CA ASP A 79 -7.56 17.15 -8.59
C ASP A 79 -7.97 17.63 -9.99
N GLN A 80 -9.09 18.34 -10.11
CA GLN A 80 -9.57 18.89 -11.40
C GLN A 80 -8.54 19.83 -12.07
N LYS A 81 -7.64 20.44 -11.30
CA LYS A 81 -6.56 21.31 -11.82
C LYS A 81 -5.37 20.50 -12.34
N HIS A 82 -5.22 19.24 -11.92
CA HIS A 82 -4.08 18.40 -12.23
C HIS A 82 -4.13 17.85 -13.66
N GLN A 83 -3.01 17.89 -14.38
CA GLN A 83 -2.93 17.42 -15.77
C GLN A 83 -3.33 15.94 -15.94
N SER A 84 -3.08 15.11 -14.92
CA SER A 84 -3.41 13.68 -14.93
C SER A 84 -4.92 13.44 -14.98
N SER A 85 -5.71 14.18 -14.19
CA SER A 85 -7.18 14.11 -14.23
C SER A 85 -7.71 14.57 -15.59
N GLN A 86 -7.10 15.62 -16.17
CA GLN A 86 -7.44 16.15 -17.51
C GLN A 86 -7.13 15.20 -18.67
N LYS A 87 -6.38 14.10 -18.47
CA LYS A 87 -6.16 13.08 -19.51
C LYS A 87 -7.33 12.11 -19.64
N ASN A 88 -8.14 11.98 -18.59
CA ASN A 88 -9.28 11.07 -18.56
C ASN A 88 -10.53 11.75 -19.12
N THR A 89 -11.50 10.95 -19.56
CA THR A 89 -12.82 11.50 -19.92
C THR A 89 -13.53 11.99 -18.66
N ILE A 90 -14.41 12.96 -18.85
CA ILE A 90 -15.15 13.58 -17.73
C ILE A 90 -15.99 12.57 -16.96
N ASP A 91 -16.58 11.60 -17.67
CA ASP A 91 -17.35 10.52 -17.06
C ASP A 91 -16.50 9.63 -16.15
N VAL A 92 -15.25 9.34 -16.54
CA VAL A 92 -14.33 8.54 -15.70
C VAL A 92 -14.00 9.29 -14.41
N VAL A 93 -13.74 10.60 -14.52
CA VAL A 93 -13.44 11.44 -13.35
C VAL A 93 -14.67 11.57 -12.43
N TYR A 94 -15.86 11.75 -12.97
CA TYR A 94 -17.08 11.89 -12.18
C TYR A 94 -17.53 10.58 -11.54
N ASN A 95 -17.33 9.44 -12.19
CA ASN A 95 -17.52 8.14 -11.54
C ASN A 95 -16.55 7.96 -10.36
N TYR A 96 -15.28 8.31 -10.54
CA TYR A 96 -14.29 8.28 -9.46
C TYR A 96 -14.73 9.16 -8.27
N TYR A 97 -15.18 10.40 -8.51
CA TYR A 97 -15.68 11.27 -7.44
C TYR A 97 -16.97 10.77 -6.80
N THR A 98 -17.85 10.14 -7.57
CA THR A 98 -19.10 9.55 -7.06
C THR A 98 -18.83 8.51 -5.99
N GLY A 99 -17.89 7.59 -6.23
CA GLY A 99 -17.47 6.60 -5.23
C GLY A 99 -17.00 7.25 -3.92
N HIS A 100 -16.16 8.29 -4.01
CA HIS A 100 -15.65 8.99 -2.82
C HIS A 100 -16.75 9.69 -2.02
N PHE A 101 -17.74 10.30 -2.69
CA PHE A 101 -18.89 10.89 -2.00
C PHE A 101 -19.75 9.83 -1.31
N ILE A 102 -19.90 8.65 -1.93
CA ILE A 102 -20.64 7.52 -1.34
C ILE A 102 -19.91 7.01 -0.10
N ASP A 103 -18.60 6.77 -0.19
CA ASP A 103 -17.77 6.31 0.93
C ASP A 103 -17.78 7.28 2.11
N CYS A 104 -17.73 8.59 1.82
CA CYS A 104 -17.83 9.65 2.82
C CYS A 104 -19.27 9.91 3.30
N LYS A 105 -20.29 9.23 2.75
CA LYS A 105 -21.72 9.48 2.99
C LYS A 105 -22.12 10.96 2.79
N ALA A 106 -21.45 11.61 1.86
CA ALA A 106 -21.46 13.05 1.60
C ALA A 106 -22.44 13.41 0.48
N PHE A 107 -23.67 12.89 0.54
CA PHE A 107 -24.61 12.94 -0.57
C PHE A 107 -25.08 14.35 -0.93
N ALA A 108 -25.29 15.21 0.08
CA ALA A 108 -25.69 16.60 -0.14
C ALA A 108 -24.57 17.42 -0.79
N GLU A 109 -23.33 17.19 -0.35
CA GLU A 109 -22.14 17.80 -0.93
C GLU A 109 -21.87 17.30 -2.36
N GLY A 110 -22.05 16.00 -2.60
CA GLY A 110 -21.98 15.39 -3.94
C GLY A 110 -23.00 16.01 -4.89
N LEU A 111 -24.27 16.12 -4.46
CA LEU A 111 -25.31 16.80 -5.24
C LEU A 111 -24.91 18.25 -5.58
N ALA A 112 -24.47 19.02 -4.58
CA ALA A 112 -24.08 20.41 -4.78
C ALA A 112 -22.85 20.54 -5.70
N PHE A 113 -21.90 19.60 -5.61
CA PHE A 113 -20.74 19.52 -6.49
C PHE A 113 -21.17 19.30 -7.94
N PHE A 114 -21.93 18.25 -8.23
CA PHE A 114 -22.34 17.95 -9.61
C PHE A 114 -23.30 19.00 -10.20
N GLN A 115 -24.16 19.62 -9.40
CA GLN A 115 -24.99 20.75 -9.84
C GLN A 115 -24.15 21.96 -10.26
N ASN A 116 -22.98 22.15 -9.63
CA ASN A 116 -22.06 23.19 -10.06
C ASN A 116 -21.40 22.81 -11.39
N GLU A 117 -20.95 21.58 -11.52
CA GLU A 117 -20.29 21.08 -12.72
C GLU A 117 -21.22 21.08 -13.95
N GLU A 118 -22.50 20.71 -13.77
CA GLU A 118 -23.53 20.65 -14.82
C GLU A 118 -23.68 21.98 -15.57
N LYS A 119 -23.43 23.12 -14.91
CA LYS A 119 -23.49 24.45 -15.53
C LYS A 119 -22.54 24.60 -16.72
N SER A 120 -21.44 23.87 -16.70
CA SER A 120 -20.41 23.87 -17.75
C SER A 120 -20.28 22.55 -18.49
N GLN A 121 -20.73 21.44 -17.89
CA GLN A 121 -20.50 20.08 -18.34
C GLN A 121 -21.81 19.29 -18.31
N PRO A 122 -22.59 19.24 -19.40
CA PRO A 122 -23.89 18.57 -19.44
C PRO A 122 -23.85 17.09 -19.01
N GLU A 123 -22.70 16.43 -19.15
CA GLU A 123 -22.41 15.07 -18.70
C GLU A 123 -22.57 14.89 -17.18
N ALA A 124 -22.45 15.96 -16.39
CA ALA A 124 -22.69 15.92 -14.94
C ALA A 124 -24.17 15.64 -14.58
N LYS A 125 -25.10 15.82 -15.52
CA LYS A 125 -26.53 15.72 -15.26
C LYS A 125 -26.96 14.36 -14.71
N SER A 126 -26.42 13.26 -15.22
CA SER A 126 -26.73 11.91 -14.72
C SER A 126 -26.30 11.73 -13.26
N PHE A 127 -25.20 12.37 -12.85
CA PHE A 127 -24.71 12.35 -11.48
C PHE A 127 -25.58 13.22 -10.55
N VAL A 128 -26.05 14.38 -11.03
CA VAL A 128 -27.04 15.20 -10.30
C VAL A 128 -28.31 14.39 -10.04
N GLU A 129 -28.84 13.72 -11.06
CA GLU A 129 -30.03 12.88 -10.95
C GLU A 129 -29.80 11.70 -9.96
N LEU A 130 -28.62 11.07 -9.99
CA LEU A 130 -28.24 10.01 -9.06
C LEU A 130 -28.26 10.49 -7.60
N PHE A 131 -27.51 11.55 -7.27
CA PHE A 131 -27.43 12.04 -5.89
C PHE A 131 -28.74 12.62 -5.39
N GLN A 132 -29.53 13.26 -6.26
CA GLN A 132 -30.89 13.70 -5.91
C GLN A 132 -31.78 12.51 -5.57
N ASN A 133 -31.74 11.44 -6.36
CA ASN A 133 -32.52 10.23 -6.10
C ASN A 133 -32.10 9.53 -4.80
N ILE A 134 -30.80 9.49 -4.50
CA ILE A 134 -30.28 8.93 -3.23
C ILE A 134 -30.80 9.73 -2.02
N LEU A 135 -30.82 11.06 -2.11
CA LEU A 135 -31.34 11.92 -1.04
C LEU A 135 -32.85 11.79 -0.85
N ASP A 136 -33.59 11.65 -1.95
CA ASP A 136 -35.04 11.49 -1.93
C ASP A 136 -35.48 10.08 -1.50
N ASN A 137 -34.70 9.05 -1.88
CA ASN A 137 -34.99 7.64 -1.66
C ASN A 137 -33.72 6.88 -1.19
N PRO A 138 -33.38 6.91 0.10
CA PRO A 138 -32.14 6.30 0.62
C PRO A 138 -32.00 4.80 0.34
N GLU A 139 -33.09 4.07 0.14
CA GLU A 139 -33.08 2.65 -0.26
C GLU A 139 -32.40 2.40 -1.61
N VAL A 140 -32.29 3.41 -2.48
CA VAL A 140 -31.59 3.33 -3.77
C VAL A 140 -30.11 3.01 -3.58
N MET A 141 -29.50 3.42 -2.45
CA MET A 141 -28.12 3.10 -2.12
C MET A 141 -27.87 1.60 -2.02
N ALA A 142 -28.82 0.85 -1.46
CA ALA A 142 -28.67 -0.60 -1.31
C ALA A 142 -28.64 -1.31 -2.68
N THR A 143 -29.36 -0.78 -3.66
CA THR A 143 -29.35 -1.28 -5.04
C THR A 143 -28.07 -0.89 -5.78
N TYR A 144 -27.57 0.34 -5.58
CA TYR A 144 -26.34 0.81 -6.23
C TYR A 144 -25.11 0.02 -5.76
N LEU A 145 -25.01 -0.25 -4.45
CA LEU A 145 -23.92 -1.05 -3.89
C LEU A 145 -23.97 -2.52 -4.36
N GLN A 146 -25.17 -3.09 -4.54
CA GLN A 146 -25.34 -4.46 -5.07
C GLN A 146 -24.84 -4.64 -6.50
N ASP A 147 -24.80 -3.57 -7.32
CA ASP A 147 -24.26 -3.63 -8.69
C ASP A 147 -22.71 -3.50 -8.71
N GLU A 148 -22.10 -2.84 -7.71
CA GLU A 148 -20.63 -2.78 -7.54
C GLU A 148 -20.04 -4.05 -6.89
N ASP A 149 -20.83 -4.76 -6.06
CA ASP A 149 -20.47 -6.04 -5.43
C ASP A 149 -20.32 -7.23 -6.42
N ASN A 150 -20.39 -7.00 -7.74
CA ASN A 150 -20.05 -7.98 -8.78
C ASN A 150 -18.53 -8.08 -9.07
N PHE A 151 -17.69 -7.33 -8.36
CA PHE A 151 -16.29 -7.72 -8.21
C PHE A 151 -16.25 -8.91 -7.27
N ASP A 152 -15.98 -10.10 -7.83
CA ASP A 152 -15.79 -11.36 -7.10
C ASP A 152 -15.19 -11.10 -5.72
N ASP A 153 -15.94 -11.46 -4.68
CA ASP A 153 -15.49 -11.52 -3.28
C ASP A 153 -14.36 -12.55 -3.23
N PHE A 154 -13.16 -12.13 -3.64
CA PHE A 154 -11.95 -12.93 -3.60
C PHE A 154 -11.73 -13.27 -2.13
N GLU A 155 -12.02 -14.51 -1.76
CA GLU A 155 -11.73 -15.01 -0.41
C GLU A 155 -10.24 -14.79 -0.12
N VAL A 156 -9.95 -13.74 0.65
CA VAL A 156 -8.59 -13.40 1.03
C VAL A 156 -8.11 -14.49 1.96
N LYS A 157 -7.21 -15.34 1.46
CA LYS A 157 -6.64 -16.42 2.26
C LYS A 157 -5.65 -15.81 3.24
N THR A 158 -5.76 -16.15 4.52
CA THR A 158 -4.87 -15.65 5.57
C THR A 158 -4.15 -16.78 6.30
N ILE A 159 -3.01 -16.45 6.88
CA ILE A 159 -2.26 -17.31 7.80
C ILE A 159 -1.96 -16.54 9.09
N ALA A 160 -2.34 -17.11 10.22
CA ALA A 160 -2.04 -16.55 11.54
C ALA A 160 -0.59 -16.87 11.96
N LEU A 161 0.23 -15.83 12.15
CA LEU A 161 1.61 -15.89 12.63
C LEU A 161 1.77 -15.10 13.94
N GLU A 162 1.25 -15.65 15.04
CA GLU A 162 1.26 -15.03 16.39
C GLU A 162 2.66 -14.64 16.87
N GLU A 163 3.70 -15.43 16.60
CA GLU A 163 5.06 -15.07 17.05
C GLU A 163 5.62 -13.87 16.27
N TRP A 164 5.21 -13.70 15.01
CA TRP A 164 5.57 -12.53 14.21
C TRP A 164 4.79 -11.31 14.68
N GLN A 165 3.49 -11.47 14.95
CA GLN A 165 2.67 -10.43 15.56
C GLN A 165 3.34 -9.90 16.83
N ASP A 166 3.70 -10.80 17.75
CA ASP A 166 4.36 -10.44 19.01
C ASP A 166 5.73 -9.76 18.77
N PHE A 167 6.50 -10.24 17.79
CA PHE A 167 7.81 -9.66 17.48
C PHE A 167 7.69 -8.24 16.91
N PHE A 168 6.74 -8.01 16.01
CA PHE A 168 6.56 -6.73 15.32
C PHE A 168 5.63 -5.76 16.08
N GLY A 169 4.88 -6.24 17.08
CA GLY A 169 3.89 -5.46 17.81
C GLY A 169 2.66 -5.10 16.96
N GLU A 170 2.24 -5.99 16.05
CA GLU A 170 1.07 -5.77 15.19
C GLU A 170 -0.24 -6.07 15.93
N GLU A 171 -1.33 -5.42 15.54
CA GLU A 171 -2.66 -5.67 16.13
C GLU A 171 -3.25 -7.00 15.68
N GLU A 172 -2.96 -7.40 14.44
CA GLU A 172 -3.46 -8.63 13.82
C GLU A 172 -2.33 -9.63 13.59
N ALA A 173 -2.62 -10.91 13.86
CA ALA A 173 -1.71 -12.01 13.55
C ALA A 173 -1.87 -12.54 12.12
N GLU A 174 -2.93 -12.16 11.43
CA GLU A 174 -3.29 -12.70 10.13
C GLU A 174 -2.59 -11.93 9.00
N ILE A 175 -1.90 -12.67 8.15
CA ILE A 175 -1.26 -12.12 6.95
C ILE A 175 -1.89 -12.78 5.73
N GLY A 176 -2.29 -11.97 4.75
CA GLY A 176 -2.81 -12.45 3.47
C GLY A 176 -1.76 -13.25 2.70
N TYR A 177 -2.18 -14.34 2.05
CA TYR A 177 -1.31 -15.11 1.18
C TYR A 177 -1.94 -15.47 -0.16
N GLU A 178 -1.09 -15.54 -1.18
CA GLU A 178 -1.46 -15.94 -2.53
C GLU A 178 -0.64 -17.16 -2.96
N ILE A 179 -1.22 -18.00 -3.82
CA ILE A 179 -0.52 -19.14 -4.41
C ILE A 179 -0.16 -18.78 -5.85
N LEU A 180 1.11 -18.87 -6.19
CA LEU A 180 1.63 -18.55 -7.51
C LEU A 180 1.86 -19.83 -8.33
N THR A 181 1.43 -19.80 -9.59
CA THR A 181 1.69 -20.85 -10.57
C THR A 181 3.16 -20.87 -11.00
N LYS A 182 3.55 -21.85 -11.82
CA LYS A 182 4.92 -21.96 -12.37
C LYS A 182 5.30 -20.84 -13.35
N ILE A 183 4.32 -20.04 -13.76
CA ILE A 183 4.52 -18.88 -14.64
C ILE A 183 4.37 -17.55 -13.90
N GLY A 184 4.05 -17.56 -12.59
CA GLY A 184 3.94 -16.36 -11.76
C GLY A 184 2.51 -15.85 -11.55
N ASP A 185 1.51 -16.42 -12.24
CA ASP A 185 0.11 -16.00 -12.06
C ASP A 185 -0.48 -16.53 -10.74
N ILE A 186 -1.41 -15.78 -10.15
CA ILE A 186 -2.18 -16.19 -8.97
C ILE A 186 -3.10 -17.38 -9.33
N THR A 187 -3.22 -18.34 -8.43
CA THR A 187 -4.15 -19.47 -8.57
C THR A 187 -4.80 -19.82 -7.24
N GLU A 188 -6.07 -20.20 -7.31
CA GLU A 188 -6.77 -20.74 -6.13
C GLU A 188 -6.41 -22.20 -5.82
N ARG A 189 -5.79 -22.90 -6.78
CA ARG A 189 -5.53 -24.34 -6.69
C ARG A 189 -4.38 -24.62 -5.71
N GLU A 190 -4.78 -24.89 -4.48
CA GLU A 190 -3.86 -25.34 -3.45
C GLU A 190 -3.51 -26.83 -3.59
N THR A 191 -2.22 -27.16 -3.45
CA THR A 191 -1.73 -28.54 -3.45
C THR A 191 -1.23 -28.93 -2.07
N LYS A 192 -1.05 -30.23 -1.83
CA LYS A 192 -0.44 -30.73 -0.59
C LYS A 192 0.94 -30.09 -0.33
N LYS A 193 1.70 -29.79 -1.38
CA LYS A 193 3.02 -29.16 -1.23
C LYS A 193 2.92 -27.70 -0.79
N HIS A 194 1.91 -26.96 -1.26
CA HIS A 194 1.66 -25.61 -0.75
C HIS A 194 1.32 -25.64 0.75
N LYS A 195 0.44 -26.58 1.16
CA LYS A 195 0.12 -26.80 2.57
C LYS A 195 1.35 -27.13 3.41
N ASN A 196 2.24 -28.00 2.92
CA ASN A 196 3.50 -28.30 3.63
C ASN A 196 4.32 -27.03 3.91
N GLY A 197 4.39 -26.09 2.95
CA GLY A 197 5.09 -24.82 3.11
C GLY A 197 4.44 -23.93 4.17
N LEU A 198 3.13 -23.76 4.09
CA LEU A 198 2.34 -22.99 5.06
C LEU A 198 2.43 -23.59 6.47
N ASP A 199 2.29 -24.91 6.59
CA ASP A 199 2.44 -25.64 7.85
C ASP A 199 3.86 -25.48 8.42
N PHE A 200 4.88 -25.51 7.57
CA PHE A 200 6.26 -25.29 8.02
C PHE A 200 6.43 -23.86 8.54
N LEU A 201 5.97 -22.85 7.80
CA LEU A 201 6.05 -21.45 8.23
C LEU A 201 5.33 -21.26 9.56
N LYS A 202 4.10 -21.78 9.69
CA LYS A 202 3.28 -21.68 10.91
C LYS A 202 3.91 -22.33 12.13
N ASN A 203 4.57 -23.48 11.95
CA ASN A 203 5.15 -24.25 13.06
C ASN A 203 6.59 -23.84 13.40
N ASN A 204 7.22 -22.99 12.59
CA ASN A 204 8.63 -22.58 12.75
C ASN A 204 8.79 -21.06 12.59
N GLN A 205 7.82 -20.27 13.03
CA GLN A 205 7.72 -18.84 12.68
C GLN A 205 8.96 -18.08 13.15
N MET A 206 9.37 -18.25 14.41
CA MET A 206 10.58 -17.59 14.93
C MET A 206 11.86 -18.06 14.25
N GLN A 207 12.01 -19.35 13.95
CA GLN A 207 13.20 -19.85 13.25
C GLN A 207 13.32 -19.21 11.86
N VAL A 208 12.21 -19.14 11.11
CA VAL A 208 12.18 -18.49 9.80
C VAL A 208 12.47 -16.99 9.93
N LEU A 209 11.85 -16.32 10.89
CA LEU A 209 12.05 -14.89 11.11
C LEU A 209 13.50 -14.55 11.48
N GLU A 210 14.10 -15.32 12.40
CA GLU A 210 15.50 -15.15 12.78
C GLU A 210 16.45 -15.37 11.61
N ALA A 211 16.16 -16.34 10.73
CA ALA A 211 16.95 -16.55 9.51
C ALA A 211 16.86 -15.36 8.56
N ILE A 212 15.65 -14.83 8.34
CA ILE A 212 15.40 -13.66 7.49
C ILE A 212 16.11 -12.43 8.05
N LEU A 213 15.83 -12.07 9.30
CA LEU A 213 16.37 -10.87 9.93
C LEU A 213 17.88 -10.98 10.17
N GLY A 214 18.39 -12.18 10.43
CA GLY A 214 19.82 -12.44 10.56
C GLY A 214 20.56 -12.25 9.25
N GLU A 215 19.96 -12.61 8.11
CA GLU A 215 20.54 -12.34 6.79
C GLU A 215 20.41 -10.86 6.41
N LEU A 216 19.26 -10.24 6.68
CA LEU A 216 19.06 -8.80 6.49
C LEU A 216 20.09 -7.99 7.29
N LEU A 217 20.34 -8.34 8.55
CA LEU A 217 21.32 -7.66 9.41
C LEU A 217 22.73 -7.60 8.80
N LYS A 218 23.13 -8.62 8.04
CA LYS A 218 24.44 -8.66 7.36
C LYS A 218 24.49 -7.71 6.17
N GLN A 219 23.39 -7.60 5.43
CA GLN A 219 23.28 -6.80 4.21
C GLN A 219 22.95 -5.33 4.51
N TYR A 220 22.35 -5.07 5.67
CA TYR A 220 21.81 -3.77 6.05
C TYR A 220 22.81 -2.61 5.98
N PRO A 221 24.08 -2.73 6.43
CA PRO A 221 25.04 -1.62 6.31
C PRO A 221 25.38 -1.24 4.86
N GLU A 222 25.40 -2.23 3.96
CA GLU A 222 25.57 -1.97 2.53
C GLU A 222 24.33 -1.29 1.96
N MET A 223 23.14 -1.73 2.35
CA MET A 223 21.87 -1.08 1.95
C MET A 223 21.83 0.37 2.41
N GLN A 224 22.16 0.66 3.68
CA GLN A 224 22.26 2.03 4.21
C GLN A 224 23.18 2.90 3.36
N SER A 225 24.31 2.34 2.91
CA SER A 225 25.27 3.05 2.06
C SER A 225 24.71 3.37 0.66
N ARG A 226 23.83 2.52 0.12
CA ARG A 226 23.17 2.73 -1.18
C ARG A 226 22.09 3.80 -1.12
N TYR A 227 21.27 3.79 -0.05
CA TYR A 227 20.27 4.84 0.18
C TYR A 227 20.91 6.20 0.46
N ASN A 228 22.07 6.22 1.11
CA ASN A 228 22.88 7.43 1.33
C ASN A 228 22.08 8.59 1.95
N TYR A 229 21.22 8.26 2.92
CA TYR A 229 20.46 9.24 3.69
C TYR A 229 21.37 10.21 4.46
N SER A 230 20.87 11.42 4.72
CA SER A 230 21.51 12.33 5.66
C SER A 230 21.57 11.70 7.07
N GLU A 231 22.47 12.13 7.95
CA GLU A 231 22.54 11.58 9.32
C GLU A 231 21.21 11.67 10.08
N ALA A 232 20.44 12.75 9.84
CA ALA A 232 19.14 12.94 10.46
C ALA A 232 18.10 11.95 9.90
N ASP A 233 18.04 11.78 8.57
CA ASP A 233 17.10 10.86 7.92
C ASP A 233 17.48 9.40 8.18
N LYS A 234 18.78 9.09 8.21
CA LYS A 234 19.32 7.78 8.56
C LYS A 234 18.89 7.41 9.97
N ALA A 235 19.07 8.29 10.95
CA ALA A 235 18.66 8.02 12.33
C ALA A 235 17.14 7.74 12.47
N GLU A 236 16.33 8.26 11.55
CA GLU A 236 14.88 8.13 11.56
C GLU A 236 14.37 6.92 10.77
N PHE A 237 14.87 6.68 9.56
CA PHE A 237 14.37 5.65 8.65
C PHE A 237 15.26 4.41 8.52
N MET A 238 16.57 4.58 8.69
CA MET A 238 17.53 3.48 8.63
C MET A 238 18.57 3.55 9.77
N PRO A 239 18.15 3.51 11.04
CA PRO A 239 19.07 3.65 12.16
C PRO A 239 20.09 2.49 12.18
N ASP A 240 21.23 2.68 12.84
CA ASP A 240 22.19 1.58 12.98
C ASP A 240 21.62 0.46 13.85
N ILE A 241 21.59 -0.76 13.32
CA ILE A 241 21.02 -1.94 13.97
C ILE A 241 22.13 -2.93 14.30
N ILE A 242 22.20 -3.33 15.57
CA ILE A 242 23.23 -4.25 16.07
C ILE A 242 22.73 -5.69 16.25
N ASN A 243 21.42 -5.89 16.28
CA ASN A 243 20.79 -7.21 16.42
C ASN A 243 19.39 -7.19 15.79
N ILE A 244 18.86 -8.38 15.51
CA ILE A 244 17.60 -8.55 14.78
C ILE A 244 16.39 -7.85 15.42
N LYS A 245 16.36 -7.65 16.74
CA LYS A 245 15.25 -6.96 17.42
C LYS A 245 15.12 -5.49 17.02
N GLY A 246 16.20 -4.89 16.51
CA GLY A 246 16.15 -3.51 15.99
C GLY A 246 15.26 -3.35 14.76
N PHE A 247 14.90 -4.44 14.07
CA PHE A 247 13.99 -4.40 12.93
C PHE A 247 12.50 -4.41 13.31
N ALA A 248 12.15 -4.74 14.56
CA ALA A 248 10.75 -4.84 14.99
C ALA A 248 9.97 -3.53 14.74
N GLU A 249 10.64 -2.40 14.96
CA GLU A 249 10.11 -1.05 14.78
C GLU A 249 10.36 -0.49 13.37
N LEU A 250 10.85 -1.30 12.43
CA LEU A 250 11.18 -0.82 11.08
C LEU A 250 10.52 -1.61 9.97
N LEU A 251 10.02 -2.81 10.29
CA LEU A 251 9.39 -3.72 9.35
C LEU A 251 8.00 -4.11 9.85
N SER A 252 7.11 -4.33 8.89
CA SER A 252 5.81 -4.95 9.09
C SER A 252 5.53 -5.90 7.94
N PRO A 253 5.23 -7.20 8.19
CA PRO A 253 4.88 -8.13 7.13
C PRO A 253 3.55 -7.73 6.47
N THR A 254 3.48 -7.78 5.14
CA THR A 254 2.30 -7.30 4.38
C THR A 254 1.62 -8.40 3.57
N ALA A 255 2.39 -9.28 2.93
CA ALA A 255 1.85 -10.35 2.10
C ALA A 255 2.81 -11.54 2.01
N ILE A 256 2.24 -12.73 1.81
CA ILE A 256 2.98 -13.98 1.60
C ILE A 256 2.62 -14.58 0.23
N TYR A 257 3.62 -15.06 -0.50
CA TYR A 257 3.45 -15.71 -1.79
C TYR A 257 3.98 -17.14 -1.74
N ILE A 258 3.16 -18.13 -2.09
CA ILE A 258 3.54 -19.55 -2.08
C ILE A 258 3.70 -20.05 -3.51
N PHE A 259 4.93 -20.39 -3.91
CA PHE A 259 5.21 -20.78 -5.28
C PHE A 259 4.89 -22.25 -5.58
N SER A 260 4.43 -22.52 -6.80
CA SER A 260 4.23 -23.88 -7.37
C SER A 260 5.52 -24.54 -7.88
N GLU A 261 6.67 -24.05 -7.42
CA GLU A 261 8.00 -24.62 -7.63
C GLU A 261 8.54 -25.11 -6.28
N TYR A 262 9.17 -26.28 -6.28
CA TYR A 262 9.46 -26.99 -5.04
C TYR A 262 10.90 -27.51 -4.98
N GLN A 263 11.45 -27.55 -3.78
CA GLN A 263 12.67 -28.27 -3.42
C GLN A 263 12.35 -29.25 -2.29
N GLU A 264 12.62 -30.55 -2.51
CA GLU A 264 12.35 -31.61 -1.51
C GLU A 264 10.92 -31.55 -0.93
N ASP A 265 9.91 -31.39 -1.79
CA ASP A 265 8.50 -31.24 -1.44
C ASP A 265 8.11 -29.98 -0.64
N MET A 266 9.04 -29.04 -0.48
CA MET A 266 8.77 -27.71 0.09
C MET A 266 8.68 -26.65 -1.01
N PRO A 267 7.66 -25.78 -0.97
CA PRO A 267 7.56 -24.66 -1.90
C PRO A 267 8.60 -23.59 -1.54
N TYR A 268 8.92 -22.76 -2.52
CA TYR A 268 9.49 -21.45 -2.22
C TYR A 268 8.39 -20.56 -1.65
N ILE A 269 8.76 -19.69 -0.71
CA ILE A 269 7.86 -18.73 -0.07
C ILE A 269 8.48 -17.35 -0.24
N GLY A 270 7.71 -16.44 -0.81
CA GLY A 270 8.04 -15.02 -0.82
C GLY A 270 7.30 -14.30 0.30
N ILE A 271 7.96 -13.34 0.92
CA ILE A 271 7.38 -12.52 1.99
C ILE A 271 7.67 -11.07 1.64
N SER A 272 6.61 -10.26 1.59
CA SER A 272 6.71 -8.82 1.45
C SER A 272 6.60 -8.16 2.82
N PHE A 273 7.40 -7.13 3.02
CA PHE A 273 7.36 -6.28 4.20
C PHE A 273 7.20 -4.82 3.77
N HIS A 274 6.35 -4.09 4.46
CA HIS A 274 6.53 -2.66 4.57
C HIS A 274 7.84 -2.39 5.34
N CYS A 275 8.59 -1.38 4.92
CA CYS A 275 9.80 -0.96 5.62
C CYS A 275 9.94 0.56 5.66
N MET A 276 10.54 1.08 6.74
CA MET A 276 10.67 2.52 6.96
C MET A 276 11.50 3.26 5.91
N TRP A 277 12.35 2.55 5.17
CA TRP A 277 13.33 3.15 4.25
C TRP A 277 12.98 3.01 2.78
N GLU A 278 11.93 2.26 2.45
CA GLU A 278 11.45 2.09 1.08
C GLU A 278 9.95 1.86 1.14
N GLN A 279 9.19 2.95 1.04
CA GLN A 279 7.75 2.90 1.28
C GLN A 279 6.92 2.68 0.03
N GLU A 280 7.42 3.09 -1.13
CA GLU A 280 6.74 2.86 -2.40
C GLU A 280 6.74 1.38 -2.74
N HIS A 281 7.88 0.71 -2.50
CA HIS A 281 8.06 -0.67 -2.90
C HIS A 281 8.10 -1.63 -1.71
N GLY A 282 8.69 -1.29 -0.57
CA GLY A 282 8.90 -2.23 0.53
C GLY A 282 10.08 -3.19 0.32
N LEU A 283 10.21 -4.15 1.22
CA LEU A 283 11.27 -5.16 1.23
C LEU A 283 10.69 -6.53 0.86
N GLY A 284 11.30 -7.20 -0.11
CA GLY A 284 10.94 -8.55 -0.54
C GLY A 284 11.98 -9.55 -0.10
N VAL A 285 11.52 -10.68 0.43
CA VAL A 285 12.36 -11.79 0.85
C VAL A 285 11.86 -13.07 0.19
N LEU A 286 12.77 -13.81 -0.43
CA LEU A 286 12.49 -15.13 -0.98
C LEU A 286 13.19 -16.18 -0.11
N ILE A 287 12.45 -17.18 0.36
CA ILE A 287 12.95 -18.28 1.18
C ILE A 287 12.58 -19.65 0.62
N CYS A 288 13.31 -20.68 1.03
CA CYS A 288 12.90 -22.07 0.93
C CYS A 288 13.21 -22.78 2.26
N LYS A 289 12.16 -23.20 2.98
CA LYS A 289 12.23 -23.55 4.43
C LYS A 289 12.79 -22.37 5.24
N ASP A 290 13.89 -22.56 5.95
CA ASP A 290 14.61 -21.55 6.75
C ASP A 290 15.81 -20.95 6.01
N ARG A 291 16.03 -21.32 4.74
CA ARG A 291 17.10 -20.75 3.92
C ARG A 291 16.61 -19.51 3.18
N VAL A 292 17.24 -18.38 3.47
CA VAL A 292 17.09 -17.16 2.68
C VAL A 292 17.76 -17.33 1.32
N VAL A 293 16.99 -17.12 0.25
CA VAL A 293 17.43 -17.20 -1.15
C VAL A 293 17.87 -15.83 -1.63
N LEU A 294 17.03 -14.81 -1.40
CA LEU A 294 17.25 -13.44 -1.87
C LEU A 294 16.52 -12.43 -0.97
N ILE A 295 17.14 -11.26 -0.77
CA ILE A 295 16.54 -10.08 -0.15
C ILE A 295 16.72 -8.92 -1.12
N SER A 296 15.65 -8.20 -1.45
CA SER A 296 15.66 -7.04 -2.36
C SER A 296 14.39 -6.18 -2.17
N SER A 297 14.00 -5.39 -3.16
CA SER A 297 12.66 -4.78 -3.24
C SER A 297 11.54 -5.82 -3.14
N ALA A 298 10.33 -5.38 -2.77
CA ALA A 298 9.18 -6.28 -2.61
C ALA A 298 8.86 -7.16 -3.82
N ASP A 299 9.22 -6.73 -5.03
CA ASP A 299 9.03 -7.53 -6.26
C ASP A 299 9.66 -8.92 -6.17
N VAL A 300 10.74 -9.09 -5.40
CA VAL A 300 11.36 -10.41 -5.22
C VAL A 300 10.44 -11.40 -4.51
N ALA A 301 9.48 -10.92 -3.71
CA ALA A 301 8.53 -11.80 -3.02
C ALA A 301 7.64 -12.56 -4.01
N ASN A 302 7.35 -12.02 -5.20
CA ASN A 302 6.54 -12.69 -6.23
C ASN A 302 7.32 -13.05 -7.51
N ASP A 303 8.64 -12.85 -7.54
CA ASP A 303 9.46 -13.13 -8.72
C ASP A 303 9.78 -14.63 -8.92
N ILE A 304 9.05 -15.25 -9.85
CA ILE A 304 9.26 -16.63 -10.29
C ILE A 304 10.64 -16.85 -10.96
N CYS A 305 11.27 -15.81 -11.53
CA CYS A 305 12.58 -15.94 -12.16
C CYS A 305 13.66 -16.23 -11.11
N SER A 306 13.66 -15.49 -10.00
CA SER A 306 14.55 -15.73 -8.85
C SER A 306 14.45 -17.16 -8.31
N VAL A 307 13.23 -17.69 -8.19
CA VAL A 307 13.00 -19.10 -7.80
C VAL A 307 13.65 -20.08 -8.78
N LYS A 308 13.42 -19.88 -10.09
CA LYS A 308 13.97 -20.75 -11.14
C LYS A 308 15.49 -20.72 -11.16
N ASP A 309 16.10 -19.58 -10.88
CA ASP A 309 17.54 -19.43 -10.86
C ASP A 309 18.19 -20.10 -9.65
N ASP A 310 17.58 -20.03 -8.47
CA ASP A 310 18.04 -20.81 -7.31
C ASP A 310 17.93 -22.32 -7.57
N ILE A 311 16.80 -22.81 -8.12
CA ILE A 311 16.65 -24.24 -8.49
C ILE A 311 17.75 -24.70 -9.44
N LYS A 312 18.12 -23.88 -10.43
CA LYS A 312 19.24 -24.19 -11.33
C LYS A 312 20.58 -24.21 -10.60
N ALA A 313 20.80 -23.29 -9.67
CA ALA A 313 22.02 -23.20 -8.88
C ALA A 313 22.20 -24.41 -7.94
N GLN A 314 21.12 -24.85 -7.28
CA GLN A 314 21.16 -26.01 -6.38
C GLN A 314 21.45 -27.33 -7.12
N LYS A 315 21.01 -27.47 -8.39
CA LYS A 315 21.30 -28.65 -9.22
C LYS A 315 22.77 -28.78 -9.66
N LYS A 316 23.57 -27.71 -9.50
CA LYS A 316 24.99 -27.69 -9.87
C LYS A 316 25.94 -27.96 -8.69
N LYS A 317 25.42 -28.06 -7.47
CA LYS A 317 26.17 -28.42 -6.26
C LYS A 317 26.14 -29.94 -6.05
#